data_AF-A0A021VRB8-F1
#
_entry.id   AF-A0A021VRB8-F1
#
_cell.length_a   1.000
_cell.length_b   1.000
_cell.length_c   1.000
_cell.angle_alpha   90.00
_cell.angle_beta   90.00
_cell.angle_gamma   90.00
#
_symmetry.space_group_name_H-M   'P 1'
#
loop_
_entity.id
_entity.type
_entity.pdbx_description
1 polymer ?
#
loop_
_entity_poly.entity_id
_entity_poly.type
_entity_poly.pdbx_seq_one_letter_code
_entity_poly.pdbx_strand_id
1 'polypeptide(L)'
;MTSGRDVGPGRREVGASGRAGSGRRDAPGPAGKTGAMSPSPVPPRPLVHFAPRAGWVNDPLGLTWHDGRYHLFFQYVPDSTDWQLHCHWGHATSEDLVHWTEHEPALLPGDGDDGVWSGSIAVPDDGGAAALFYTSVTAAAGLGIGRNRVARPLDGSWTRWEKGPVVAELPPGFAPEAVEAYRDPWVVREGGAWWMVVGGGLRDERGGTATAWVYRSTDLEEWTYHGLLTTRHTTETDGEWSGPVWECPQLFPLDGSWVLTLSAWEPDHPHHAVYAVGDFADGSFTARRWSRLTYGPAYYAGSAFADRDGRRGLIHWMRQVGGAAEGWAGAHSVPHLLRLEGDALVCEPHPAVLAARTGSLGVATPGQDLAAASSAVDVVWEPEGSSTLRVGPGSPAPDGGEVVVLEADDTLVVAHVGAQRWEMPRGAGPVRVVLDGPTCEVFTTGGVMGVAVPASAGLRVAVTGGGRAEVHALG
;
A
#
# COMPACT_ATOMS: atom_id res chain seq x y z
N MET A 1 -11.21 -45.34 -45.43
CA MET A 1 -11.77 -46.46 -44.65
C MET A 1 -12.01 -45.93 -43.25
N THR A 2 -13.25 -45.50 -42.99
CA THR A 2 -14.21 -46.11 -42.03
C THR A 2 -13.83 -45.78 -40.59
N SER A 3 -14.65 -45.23 -39.70
CA SER A 3 -16.05 -44.74 -39.62
C SER A 3 -16.20 -44.47 -38.10
N GLY A 4 -16.64 -43.32 -37.58
CA GLY A 4 -18.01 -42.80 -37.63
C GLY A 4 -18.76 -43.06 -36.30
N ARG A 5 -19.04 -41.97 -35.55
CA ARG A 5 -20.28 -41.58 -34.80
C ARG A 5 -20.95 -42.58 -33.82
N ASP A 6 -21.75 -42.25 -32.81
CA ASP A 6 -22.12 -41.08 -31.99
C ASP A 6 -23.28 -41.56 -31.05
N VAL A 7 -23.55 -40.81 -29.97
CA VAL A 7 -24.81 -40.68 -29.16
C VAL A 7 -25.32 -41.80 -28.20
N GLY A 8 -25.56 -41.40 -26.93
CA GLY A 8 -26.82 -41.71 -26.22
C GLY A 8 -26.77 -42.16 -24.74
N PRO A 9 -27.43 -41.46 -23.78
CA PRO A 9 -27.40 -41.79 -22.35
C PRO A 9 -28.58 -42.65 -21.88
N GLY A 10 -28.36 -43.52 -20.89
CA GLY A 10 -29.38 -44.41 -20.31
C GLY A 10 -29.58 -44.19 -18.81
N ARG A 11 -30.79 -43.71 -18.45
CA ARG A 11 -31.35 -43.74 -17.09
C ARG A 11 -31.62 -45.18 -16.63
N ARG A 12 -31.51 -45.47 -15.33
CA ARG A 12 -32.17 -46.62 -14.69
C ARG A 12 -32.96 -46.16 -13.47
N GLU A 13 -34.27 -46.37 -13.55
CA GLU A 13 -35.19 -46.49 -12.43
C GLU A 13 -35.15 -47.92 -11.87
N VAL A 14 -35.31 -48.07 -10.56
CA VAL A 14 -36.03 -49.17 -9.88
C VAL A 14 -36.59 -48.51 -8.61
N GLY A 15 -37.87 -48.51 -8.24
CA GLY A 15 -38.94 -49.48 -8.47
C GLY A 15 -39.46 -49.93 -7.10
N ALA A 16 -40.65 -49.46 -6.71
CA ALA A 16 -41.23 -49.46 -5.37
C ALA A 16 -41.80 -50.82 -4.89
N SER A 17 -42.07 -50.95 -3.57
CA SER A 17 -43.41 -51.24 -3.01
C SER A 17 -43.39 -51.58 -1.50
N GLY A 18 -44.41 -51.14 -0.74
CA GLY A 18 -44.75 -51.71 0.58
C GLY A 18 -45.44 -50.78 1.60
N ARG A 19 -46.76 -50.60 1.49
CA ARG A 19 -47.70 -50.06 2.52
C ARG A 19 -47.67 -50.90 3.83
N ALA A 20 -48.16 -50.51 5.01
CA ALA A 20 -48.68 -49.32 5.69
C ALA A 20 -48.80 -49.70 7.18
N GLY A 21 -48.67 -48.77 8.13
CA GLY A 21 -48.87 -49.05 9.56
C GLY A 21 -48.98 -47.77 10.39
N SER A 22 -50.11 -47.62 11.07
CA SER A 22 -50.54 -46.49 11.91
C SER A 22 -49.71 -46.25 13.17
N GLY A 23 -49.62 -45.01 13.65
CA GLY A 23 -49.34 -44.77 15.07
C GLY A 23 -48.90 -43.36 15.46
N ARG A 24 -49.85 -42.60 16.02
CA ARG A 24 -49.78 -41.59 17.11
C ARG A 24 -48.61 -40.56 17.16
N ARG A 25 -49.05 -39.31 17.38
CA ARG A 25 -48.25 -38.10 17.62
C ARG A 25 -47.63 -38.15 19.01
N ASP A 26 -46.32 -37.92 19.09
CA ASP A 26 -45.64 -37.50 20.32
C ASP A 26 -45.15 -36.06 20.15
N ALA A 27 -45.41 -35.24 21.16
CA ALA A 27 -45.06 -33.83 21.22
C ALA A 27 -43.54 -33.64 21.39
N PRO A 28 -42.91 -32.63 20.77
CA PRO A 28 -41.51 -32.34 21.02
C PRO A 28 -41.34 -31.69 22.40
N GLY A 29 -40.44 -32.25 23.21
CA GLY A 29 -39.99 -31.67 24.48
C GLY A 29 -39.24 -30.33 24.28
N PRO A 30 -39.04 -29.55 25.36
CA PRO A 30 -38.53 -28.20 25.25
C PRO A 30 -37.11 -28.19 24.68
N ALA A 31 -36.92 -27.39 23.63
CA ALA A 31 -35.64 -27.13 23.02
C ALA A 31 -34.63 -26.65 24.07
N GLY A 32 -33.47 -27.32 24.12
CA GLY A 32 -32.33 -26.89 24.90
C GLY A 32 -31.94 -25.47 24.51
N LYS A 33 -31.67 -24.64 25.51
CA LYS A 33 -31.09 -23.31 25.33
C LYS A 33 -29.77 -23.48 24.60
N THR A 34 -29.75 -23.17 23.31
CA THR A 34 -28.52 -22.93 22.58
C THR A 34 -27.84 -21.75 23.26
N GLY A 35 -26.66 -21.99 23.84
CA GLY A 35 -25.82 -20.91 24.33
C GLY A 35 -25.56 -19.98 23.17
N ALA A 36 -26.02 -18.73 23.28
CA ALA A 36 -25.57 -17.68 22.40
C ALA A 36 -24.05 -17.59 22.57
N MET A 37 -23.29 -17.98 21.53
CA MET A 37 -21.89 -17.63 21.48
C MET A 37 -21.85 -16.11 21.53
N SER A 38 -21.23 -15.56 22.58
CA SER A 38 -20.90 -14.15 22.63
C SER A 38 -20.16 -13.80 21.34
N PRO A 39 -20.51 -12.71 20.64
CA PRO A 39 -19.72 -12.31 19.48
C PRO A 39 -18.27 -12.14 19.95
N SER A 40 -17.34 -12.78 19.24
CA SER A 40 -15.91 -12.53 19.43
C SER A 40 -15.71 -11.00 19.38
N PRO A 41 -14.89 -10.42 20.27
CA PRO A 41 -14.66 -8.99 20.25
C PRO A 41 -14.17 -8.60 18.85
N VAL A 42 -14.79 -7.57 18.26
CA VAL A 42 -14.33 -7.01 16.98
C VAL A 42 -12.88 -6.61 17.17
N PRO A 43 -11.94 -7.08 16.32
CA PRO A 43 -10.54 -6.72 16.43
C PRO A 43 -10.37 -5.19 16.43
N PRO A 44 -9.48 -4.61 17.26
CA PRO A 44 -9.31 -3.17 17.29
C PRO A 44 -8.81 -2.67 15.93
N ARG A 45 -9.47 -1.62 15.42
CA ARG A 45 -9.02 -0.91 14.22
C ARG A 45 -7.72 -0.16 14.51
N PRO A 46 -6.89 0.08 13.48
CA PRO A 46 -5.75 0.99 13.64
C PRO A 46 -6.22 2.37 14.12
N LEU A 47 -5.42 2.99 14.97
CA LEU A 47 -5.65 4.30 15.58
C LEU A 47 -4.93 5.42 14.81
N VAL A 48 -3.75 5.13 14.25
CA VAL A 48 -2.91 6.12 13.56
C VAL A 48 -2.67 5.80 12.08
N HIS A 49 -2.93 4.56 11.65
CA HIS A 49 -2.94 4.19 10.24
C HIS A 49 -4.30 4.48 9.63
N PHE A 50 -4.31 4.91 8.37
CA PHE A 50 -5.57 4.99 7.63
C PHE A 50 -6.05 3.59 7.25
N ALA A 51 -7.31 3.28 7.54
CA ALA A 51 -8.00 2.08 7.09
C ALA A 51 -9.45 2.45 6.75
N PRO A 52 -10.02 1.95 5.63
CA PRO A 52 -11.31 2.40 5.14
C PRO A 52 -12.43 1.95 6.07
N ARG A 53 -13.48 2.77 6.25
CA ARG A 53 -14.64 2.42 7.09
C ARG A 53 -15.23 1.04 6.76
N ALA A 54 -15.27 0.71 5.47
CA ALA A 54 -15.71 -0.57 4.93
C ALA A 54 -15.01 -0.84 3.59
N GLY A 55 -15.11 -2.06 3.08
CA GLY A 55 -14.63 -2.40 1.74
C GLY A 55 -13.12 -2.54 1.63
N TRP A 56 -12.57 -2.38 0.44
CA TRP A 56 -11.15 -2.62 0.13
C TRP A 56 -10.46 -1.32 -0.26
N VAL A 57 -9.30 -1.06 0.33
CA VAL A 57 -8.36 -0.03 -0.13
C VAL A 57 -7.07 -0.67 -0.62
N ASN A 58 -6.47 -0.08 -1.66
CA ASN A 58 -5.07 -0.28 -1.99
C ASN A 58 -4.30 1.05 -2.01
N ASP A 59 -3.84 1.49 -3.17
CA ASP A 59 -2.83 2.53 -3.32
C ASP A 59 -3.30 3.85 -2.65
N PRO A 60 -2.47 4.49 -1.81
CA PRO A 60 -2.66 5.89 -1.45
C PRO A 60 -2.38 6.76 -2.68
N LEU A 61 -3.20 7.78 -2.89
CA LEU A 61 -3.17 8.62 -4.09
C LEU A 61 -3.24 10.10 -3.69
N GLY A 62 -2.44 10.92 -4.35
CA GLY A 62 -2.58 12.38 -4.32
C GLY A 62 -2.61 13.01 -2.92
N LEU A 63 -1.89 12.44 -1.94
CA LEU A 63 -1.81 13.04 -0.60
C LEU A 63 -1.27 14.47 -0.71
N THR A 64 -2.10 15.46 -0.38
CA THR A 64 -1.80 16.87 -0.65
C THR A 64 -2.26 17.77 0.49
N TRP A 65 -1.42 18.72 0.91
CA TRP A 65 -1.86 19.82 1.76
C TRP A 65 -2.51 20.92 0.91
N HIS A 66 -3.81 21.14 1.11
CA HIS A 66 -4.61 22.10 0.36
C HIS A 66 -5.66 22.73 1.28
N ASP A 67 -5.83 24.05 1.15
CA ASP A 67 -6.83 24.84 1.91
C ASP A 67 -6.89 24.52 3.42
N GLY A 68 -5.72 24.39 4.05
CA GLY A 68 -5.60 24.17 5.50
C GLY A 68 -5.82 22.72 5.96
N ARG A 69 -5.91 21.75 5.04
CA ARG A 69 -6.09 20.32 5.35
C ARG A 69 -5.24 19.43 4.46
N TYR A 70 -4.93 18.24 4.95
CA TYR A 70 -4.44 17.15 4.14
C TYR A 70 -5.62 16.45 3.46
N HIS A 71 -5.52 16.26 2.15
CA HIS A 71 -6.43 15.46 1.34
C HIS A 71 -5.71 14.18 0.95
N LEU A 72 -6.25 13.03 1.35
CA LEU A 72 -5.79 11.71 0.95
C LEU A 72 -6.84 11.10 0.02
N PHE A 73 -6.43 10.78 -1.20
CA PHE A 73 -7.23 9.95 -2.09
C PHE A 73 -6.69 8.53 -2.06
N PHE A 74 -7.48 7.57 -2.52
CA PHE A 74 -7.09 6.17 -2.46
C PHE A 74 -7.87 5.30 -3.42
N GLN A 75 -7.21 4.27 -3.97
CA GLN A 75 -7.91 3.30 -4.82
C GLN A 75 -8.84 2.45 -3.93
N TYR A 76 -10.13 2.43 -4.27
CA TYR A 76 -11.19 1.99 -3.36
C TYR A 76 -12.24 1.08 -4.02
N VAL A 77 -12.66 0.03 -3.31
CA VAL A 77 -13.80 -0.81 -3.68
C VAL A 77 -14.77 -0.87 -2.49
N PRO A 78 -15.89 -0.12 -2.51
CA PRO A 78 -16.77 0.01 -1.35
C PRO A 78 -17.51 -1.29 -0.98
N ASP A 79 -17.88 -2.08 -1.99
CA ASP A 79 -18.80 -3.21 -1.85
C ASP A 79 -18.08 -4.57 -1.72
N SER A 80 -16.76 -4.59 -1.60
CA SER A 80 -15.95 -5.81 -1.50
C SER A 80 -14.76 -5.61 -0.57
N THR A 81 -14.34 -6.68 0.09
CA THR A 81 -13.07 -6.73 0.85
C THR A 81 -11.97 -7.40 0.05
N ASP A 82 -12.13 -7.47 -1.27
CA ASP A 82 -11.16 -7.93 -2.24
C ASP A 82 -11.06 -6.91 -3.38
N TRP A 83 -9.94 -6.93 -4.11
CA TRP A 83 -9.79 -6.13 -5.31
C TRP A 83 -10.86 -6.46 -6.36
N GLN A 84 -11.35 -5.44 -7.05
CA GLN A 84 -12.30 -5.54 -8.16
C GLN A 84 -11.91 -4.57 -9.27
N LEU A 85 -12.25 -4.87 -10.52
CA LEU A 85 -12.00 -3.96 -11.65
C LEU A 85 -12.56 -2.55 -11.43
N HIS A 86 -13.75 -2.47 -10.83
CA HIS A 86 -14.54 -1.25 -10.64
C HIS A 86 -14.01 -0.40 -9.47
N CYS A 87 -12.70 -0.12 -9.49
CA CYS A 87 -12.06 0.75 -8.51
C CYS A 87 -12.53 2.20 -8.65
N HIS A 88 -12.69 2.83 -7.51
CA HIS A 88 -13.01 4.24 -7.31
C HIS A 88 -11.76 4.97 -6.81
N TRP A 89 -11.77 6.30 -6.86
CA TRP A 89 -10.93 7.10 -5.97
C TRP A 89 -11.76 7.48 -4.75
N GLY A 90 -11.50 6.84 -3.61
CA GLY A 90 -11.97 7.29 -2.31
C GLY A 90 -11.29 8.59 -1.87
N HIS A 91 -11.85 9.25 -0.85
CA HIS A 91 -11.33 10.52 -0.35
C HIS A 91 -11.47 10.61 1.17
N ALA A 92 -10.42 11.08 1.84
CA ALA A 92 -10.43 11.44 3.25
C ALA A 92 -9.65 12.74 3.48
N THR A 93 -10.00 13.47 4.54
CA THR A 93 -9.25 14.67 4.97
C THR A 93 -8.79 14.59 6.40
N SER A 94 -7.64 15.20 6.71
CA SER A 94 -7.08 15.30 8.06
C SER A 94 -6.43 16.67 8.28
N GLU A 95 -6.42 17.15 9.53
CA GLU A 95 -5.67 18.36 9.90
C GLU A 95 -4.23 18.03 10.35
N ASP A 96 -3.95 16.75 10.63
CA ASP A 96 -2.72 16.29 11.27
C ASP A 96 -2.09 15.04 10.65
N LEU A 97 -2.57 14.56 9.50
CA LEU A 97 -2.13 13.32 8.81
C LEU A 97 -2.43 12.00 9.56
N VAL A 98 -3.11 12.05 10.70
CA VAL A 98 -3.36 10.87 11.54
C VAL A 98 -4.86 10.65 11.71
N HIS A 99 -5.61 11.70 12.06
CA HIS A 99 -7.04 11.61 12.28
C HIS A 99 -7.79 11.96 10.99
N TRP A 100 -8.28 10.92 10.31
CA TRP A 100 -8.92 11.02 9.00
C TRP A 100 -10.45 11.06 9.08
N THR A 101 -11.05 11.95 8.31
CA THR A 101 -12.49 11.97 8.03
C THR A 101 -12.71 11.53 6.57
N GLU A 102 -13.23 10.32 6.39
CA GLU A 102 -13.64 9.82 5.07
C GLU A 102 -14.87 10.55 4.51
N HIS A 103 -14.86 10.79 3.21
CA HIS A 103 -15.90 11.42 2.40
C HIS A 103 -16.44 10.41 1.36
N GLU A 104 -17.45 10.83 0.60
CA GLU A 104 -17.88 10.09 -0.59
C GLU A 104 -16.72 9.97 -1.61
N PRO A 105 -16.68 8.90 -2.42
CA PRO A 105 -15.67 8.76 -3.46
C PRO A 105 -15.62 9.97 -4.39
N ALA A 106 -14.40 10.47 -4.64
CA ALA A 106 -14.14 11.62 -5.50
C ALA A 106 -14.37 11.30 -6.98
N LEU A 107 -14.04 10.08 -7.40
CA LEU A 107 -14.27 9.57 -8.76
C LEU A 107 -14.82 8.14 -8.70
N LEU A 108 -15.83 7.88 -9.54
CA LEU A 108 -16.48 6.58 -9.67
C LEU A 108 -16.31 6.06 -11.11
N PRO A 109 -16.25 4.74 -11.35
CA PRO A 109 -16.37 4.18 -12.70
C PRO A 109 -17.59 4.71 -13.45
N GLY A 110 -17.45 4.94 -14.76
CA GLY A 110 -18.48 5.51 -15.62
C GLY A 110 -17.91 6.47 -16.65
N ASP A 111 -18.77 7.01 -17.53
CA ASP A 111 -18.36 7.93 -18.60
C ASP A 111 -17.27 7.34 -19.51
N GLY A 112 -17.40 6.05 -19.83
CA GLY A 112 -16.50 5.34 -20.75
C GLY A 112 -15.31 4.63 -20.09
N ASP A 113 -15.28 4.52 -18.76
CA ASP A 113 -14.35 3.67 -18.02
C ASP A 113 -15.08 2.65 -17.12
N ASP A 114 -14.52 1.44 -17.01
CA ASP A 114 -14.99 0.37 -16.11
C ASP A 114 -14.28 0.44 -14.75
N GLY A 115 -13.10 1.09 -14.70
CA GLY A 115 -12.32 1.31 -13.49
C GLY A 115 -11.55 2.63 -13.52
N VAL A 116 -11.47 3.29 -12.37
CA VAL A 116 -10.68 4.51 -12.13
C VAL A 116 -9.48 4.11 -11.27
N TRP A 117 -8.40 3.73 -11.93
CA TRP A 117 -7.19 3.21 -11.29
C TRP A 117 -6.23 4.33 -10.85
N SER A 118 -5.10 3.95 -10.26
CA SER A 118 -4.13 4.85 -9.64
C SER A 118 -3.61 5.97 -10.56
N GLY A 119 -3.06 6.99 -9.91
CA GLY A 119 -2.54 8.20 -10.52
C GLY A 119 -2.17 9.26 -9.47
N SER A 120 -2.23 10.53 -9.84
CA SER A 120 -1.71 11.65 -9.03
C SER A 120 -2.52 12.93 -9.15
N ILE A 121 -2.19 13.91 -8.31
CA ILE A 121 -2.74 15.27 -8.37
C ILE A 121 -1.61 16.25 -8.63
N ALA A 122 -1.79 17.13 -9.60
CA ALA A 122 -0.92 18.26 -9.88
C ALA A 122 -1.56 19.55 -9.36
N VAL A 123 -0.79 20.33 -8.60
CA VAL A 123 -1.21 21.62 -8.04
C VAL A 123 -0.27 22.71 -8.57
N PRO A 124 -0.76 23.64 -9.41
CA PRO A 124 0.05 24.75 -9.87
C PRO A 124 0.47 25.71 -8.75
N ASP A 125 1.76 26.06 -8.69
CA ASP A 125 2.31 27.00 -7.69
C ASP A 125 1.78 28.44 -7.84
N ASP A 126 1.26 28.78 -9.02
CA ASP A 126 0.74 30.10 -9.37
C ASP A 126 -0.74 30.30 -8.98
N GLY A 127 -1.33 29.34 -8.26
CA GLY A 127 -2.74 29.36 -7.88
C GLY A 127 -3.69 28.95 -9.01
N GLY A 128 -3.15 28.41 -10.12
CA GLY A 128 -3.95 27.75 -11.15
C GLY A 128 -4.76 26.57 -10.60
N ALA A 129 -5.77 26.14 -11.38
CA ALA A 129 -6.64 25.03 -10.97
C ALA A 129 -5.86 23.70 -10.93
N ALA A 130 -5.99 22.97 -9.82
CA ALA A 130 -5.46 21.63 -9.69
C ALA A 130 -6.05 20.67 -10.74
N ALA A 131 -5.32 19.59 -11.00
CA ALA A 131 -5.75 18.53 -11.90
C ALA A 131 -5.42 17.17 -11.30
N LEU A 132 -6.38 16.26 -11.35
CA LEU A 132 -6.19 14.86 -11.01
C LEU A 132 -5.96 14.10 -12.32
N PHE A 133 -4.94 13.26 -12.36
CA PHE A 133 -4.65 12.35 -13.46
C PHE A 133 -4.77 10.92 -12.98
N TYR A 134 -5.49 10.09 -13.72
CA TYR A 134 -5.72 8.70 -13.34
C TYR A 134 -5.70 7.79 -14.55
N THR A 135 -5.51 6.50 -14.29
CA THR A 135 -5.61 5.47 -15.32
C THR A 135 -7.05 5.03 -15.50
N SER A 136 -7.66 5.38 -16.64
CA SER A 136 -8.94 4.89 -17.10
C SER A 136 -8.77 3.50 -17.73
N VAL A 137 -9.48 2.51 -17.20
CA VAL A 137 -9.42 1.11 -17.68
C VAL A 137 -10.78 0.68 -18.21
N THR A 138 -10.78 -0.12 -19.29
CA THR A 138 -11.98 -0.81 -19.78
C THR A 138 -11.69 -2.29 -19.97
N ALA A 139 -12.62 -3.15 -19.56
CA ALA A 139 -12.51 -4.59 -19.76
C ALA A 139 -12.39 -4.94 -21.25
N ALA A 140 -13.03 -4.15 -22.12
CA ALA A 140 -13.00 -4.35 -23.57
C ALA A 140 -11.62 -4.09 -24.20
N ALA A 141 -10.80 -3.20 -23.63
CA ALA A 141 -9.45 -2.91 -24.11
C ALA A 141 -8.37 -3.80 -23.47
N GLY A 142 -8.75 -4.66 -22.51
CA GLY A 142 -7.82 -5.39 -21.67
C GLY A 142 -7.31 -4.55 -20.49
N LEU A 143 -6.85 -5.23 -19.44
CA LEU A 143 -6.51 -4.59 -18.16
C LEU A 143 -5.06 -4.10 -18.09
N GLY A 144 -4.18 -4.53 -19.00
CA GLY A 144 -2.77 -4.19 -18.96
C GLY A 144 -2.46 -2.76 -19.42
N ILE A 145 -3.22 -2.25 -20.40
CA ILE A 145 -2.94 -0.97 -21.06
C ILE A 145 -4.10 -0.01 -20.79
N GLY A 146 -3.91 0.89 -19.83
CA GLY A 146 -4.88 1.94 -19.52
C GLY A 146 -4.72 3.19 -20.39
N ARG A 147 -5.61 4.15 -20.17
CA ARG A 147 -5.54 5.49 -20.78
C ARG A 147 -5.49 6.54 -19.68
N ASN A 148 -4.59 7.50 -19.76
CA ASN A 148 -4.47 8.54 -18.74
C ASN A 148 -5.51 9.62 -18.99
N ARG A 149 -6.39 9.83 -18.02
CA ARG A 149 -7.51 10.76 -18.09
C ARG A 149 -7.37 11.82 -17.00
N VAL A 150 -7.79 13.04 -17.32
CA VAL A 150 -7.78 14.16 -16.37
C VAL A 150 -9.14 14.29 -15.68
N ALA A 151 -9.16 14.76 -14.45
CA ALA A 151 -10.34 15.27 -13.76
C ALA A 151 -10.02 16.62 -13.08
N ARG A 152 -11.02 17.49 -12.98
CA ARG A 152 -10.89 18.83 -12.38
C ARG A 152 -11.77 18.96 -11.15
N PRO A 153 -11.31 19.64 -10.09
CA PRO A 153 -12.15 19.85 -8.92
C PRO A 153 -13.28 20.82 -9.28
N LEU A 154 -14.48 20.58 -8.79
CA LEU A 154 -15.63 21.48 -9.02
C LEU A 154 -15.51 22.78 -8.23
N ASP A 155 -14.80 22.74 -7.10
CA ASP A 155 -14.54 23.88 -6.23
C ASP A 155 -13.28 23.65 -5.37
N GLY A 156 -12.94 24.65 -4.55
CA GLY A 156 -11.77 24.59 -3.67
C GLY A 156 -11.82 23.53 -2.57
N SER A 157 -12.96 22.87 -2.33
CA SER A 157 -13.07 21.83 -1.29
C SER A 157 -12.46 20.49 -1.71
N TRP A 158 -12.27 20.27 -3.02
CA TRP A 158 -11.80 19.00 -3.61
C TRP A 158 -12.61 17.76 -3.21
N THR A 159 -13.86 17.94 -2.74
CA THR A 159 -14.77 16.83 -2.42
C THR A 159 -15.47 16.26 -3.65
N ARG A 160 -15.50 17.01 -4.76
CA ARG A 160 -16.12 16.61 -6.02
C ARG A 160 -15.25 16.97 -7.20
N TRP A 161 -15.21 16.07 -8.17
CA TRP A 161 -14.37 16.17 -9.36
C TRP A 161 -15.19 15.84 -10.61
N GLU A 162 -14.90 16.54 -11.70
CA GLU A 162 -15.47 16.30 -13.02
C GLU A 162 -14.44 15.64 -13.93
N LYS A 163 -14.79 14.50 -14.53
CA LYS A 163 -13.93 13.78 -15.48
C LYS A 163 -13.83 14.55 -16.81
N GLY A 164 -12.61 14.88 -17.20
CA GLY A 164 -12.27 15.47 -18.49
C GLY A 164 -11.97 14.43 -19.58
N PRO A 165 -11.27 14.81 -20.66
CA PRO A 165 -10.87 13.89 -21.72
C PRO A 165 -9.70 12.98 -21.32
N VAL A 166 -9.47 11.94 -22.11
CA VAL A 166 -8.19 11.23 -22.12
C VAL A 166 -7.12 12.19 -22.65
N VAL A 167 -6.02 12.33 -21.91
CA VAL A 167 -4.95 13.29 -22.20
C VAL A 167 -3.65 12.61 -22.67
N ALA A 168 -3.44 11.33 -22.31
CA ALA A 168 -2.31 10.55 -22.80
C ALA A 168 -2.68 9.07 -22.92
N GLU A 169 -2.25 8.43 -24.00
CA GLU A 169 -2.44 7.00 -24.27
C GLU A 169 -1.09 6.36 -24.54
N LEU A 170 -1.02 5.03 -24.67
CA LEU A 170 0.21 4.36 -25.09
C LEU A 170 0.75 5.01 -26.39
N PRO A 171 2.04 5.39 -26.46
CA PRO A 171 2.56 6.12 -27.60
C PRO A 171 2.53 5.27 -28.88
N PRO A 172 2.34 5.89 -30.06
CA PRO A 172 2.45 5.18 -31.33
C PRO A 172 3.85 4.60 -31.51
N GLY A 173 3.93 3.40 -32.07
CA GLY A 173 5.19 2.66 -32.26
C GLY A 173 5.42 1.53 -31.26
N PHE A 174 4.61 1.44 -30.20
CA PHE A 174 4.55 0.28 -29.33
C PHE A 174 3.33 -0.57 -29.70
N ALA A 175 3.58 -1.78 -30.21
CA ALA A 175 2.51 -2.74 -30.45
C ALA A 175 1.90 -3.14 -29.09
N PRO A 176 0.56 -3.09 -28.89
CA PRO A 176 -0.07 -3.43 -27.62
C PRO A 176 0.33 -4.82 -27.09
N GLU A 177 0.58 -5.78 -27.98
CA GLU A 177 0.97 -7.15 -27.64
C GLU A 177 2.40 -7.23 -27.08
N ALA A 178 3.22 -6.20 -27.30
CA ALA A 178 4.57 -6.08 -26.76
C ALA A 178 4.61 -5.34 -25.41
N VAL A 179 3.47 -4.83 -24.93
CA VAL A 179 3.37 -4.08 -23.67
C VAL A 179 2.71 -4.97 -22.62
N GLU A 180 3.33 -5.07 -21.46
CA GLU A 180 2.76 -5.78 -20.30
C GLU A 180 1.82 -4.86 -19.52
N ALA A 181 2.25 -3.62 -19.31
CA ALA A 181 1.60 -2.65 -18.46
C ALA A 181 1.80 -1.23 -19.00
N TYR A 182 0.78 -0.38 -18.83
CA TYR A 182 0.85 1.07 -19.02
C TYR A 182 -0.20 1.75 -18.13
N ARG A 183 0.23 2.30 -16.98
CA ARG A 183 -0.66 2.85 -15.93
C ARG A 183 0.07 3.75 -14.92
N ASP A 184 -0.71 4.31 -14.00
CA ASP A 184 -0.31 5.05 -12.81
C ASP A 184 0.42 6.38 -13.11
N PRO A 185 -0.26 7.37 -13.72
CA PRO A 185 0.38 8.64 -14.07
C PRO A 185 0.76 9.45 -12.82
N TRP A 186 2.04 9.79 -12.71
CA TRP A 186 2.60 10.75 -11.76
C TRP A 186 2.96 12.06 -12.44
N VAL A 187 2.43 13.19 -11.97
CA VAL A 187 2.69 14.50 -12.55
C VAL A 187 3.54 15.36 -11.63
N VAL A 188 4.67 15.85 -12.14
CA VAL A 188 5.59 16.75 -11.45
C VAL A 188 5.91 17.96 -12.31
N ARG A 189 6.17 19.10 -11.66
CA ARG A 189 6.62 20.33 -12.33
C ARG A 189 8.13 20.47 -12.21
N GLU A 190 8.82 20.71 -13.32
CA GLU A 190 10.25 20.98 -13.34
C GLU A 190 10.64 21.81 -14.57
N GLY A 191 11.56 22.77 -14.40
CA GLY A 191 12.07 23.57 -15.50
C GLY A 191 11.00 24.38 -16.25
N GLY A 192 9.92 24.78 -15.56
CA GLY A 192 8.80 25.51 -16.16
C GLY A 192 7.85 24.67 -17.01
N ALA A 193 7.98 23.34 -17.00
CA ALA A 193 7.08 22.41 -17.67
C ALA A 193 6.50 21.40 -16.68
N TRP A 194 5.39 20.78 -17.08
CA TRP A 194 4.81 19.63 -16.41
C TRP A 194 5.27 18.35 -17.09
N TRP A 195 5.60 17.35 -16.27
CA TRP A 195 6.06 16.05 -16.69
C TRP A 195 5.14 14.98 -16.11
N MET A 196 4.50 14.19 -16.98
CA MET A 196 3.71 13.04 -16.59
C MET A 196 4.54 11.79 -16.83
N VAL A 197 4.84 11.08 -15.75
CA VAL A 197 5.54 9.79 -15.76
C VAL A 197 4.52 8.68 -15.62
N VAL A 198 4.51 7.72 -16.54
CA VAL A 198 3.58 6.58 -16.55
C VAL A 198 4.40 5.30 -16.42
N GLY A 199 4.03 4.43 -15.49
CA GLY A 199 4.71 3.17 -15.24
C GLY A 199 4.29 2.08 -16.22
N GLY A 200 5.16 1.10 -16.41
CA GLY A 200 4.77 -0.20 -16.93
C GLY A 200 5.97 -1.04 -17.38
N GLY A 201 5.79 -1.80 -18.46
CA GLY A 201 6.85 -2.69 -18.94
C GLY A 201 6.62 -3.25 -20.34
N LEU A 202 7.72 -3.64 -20.97
CA LEU A 202 7.79 -4.25 -22.29
C LEU A 202 8.07 -5.74 -22.16
N ARG A 203 7.38 -6.54 -22.96
CA ARG A 203 7.56 -7.99 -23.06
C ARG A 203 8.72 -8.30 -24.00
N ASP A 204 9.55 -9.26 -23.59
CA ASP A 204 10.52 -9.91 -24.47
C ASP A 204 10.76 -11.36 -24.02
N GLU A 205 11.48 -12.14 -24.84
CA GLU A 205 11.77 -13.55 -24.57
C GLU A 205 12.77 -13.76 -23.41
N ARG A 206 13.35 -12.69 -22.86
CA ARG A 206 14.45 -12.72 -21.89
C ARG A 206 14.05 -12.19 -20.51
N GLY A 207 12.75 -12.05 -20.27
CA GLY A 207 12.20 -11.70 -18.96
C GLY A 207 11.55 -10.33 -18.90
N GLY A 208 11.71 -9.49 -19.93
CA GLY A 208 11.05 -8.18 -20.02
C GLY A 208 11.88 -7.01 -19.49
N THR A 209 11.41 -5.81 -19.83
CA THR A 209 12.02 -4.53 -19.49
C THR A 209 11.01 -3.62 -18.81
N ALA A 210 11.27 -3.25 -17.56
CA ALA A 210 10.47 -2.25 -16.89
C ALA A 210 10.72 -0.86 -17.47
N THR A 211 9.67 -0.06 -17.58
CA THR A 211 9.71 1.23 -18.27
C THR A 211 8.94 2.30 -17.52
N ALA A 212 9.44 3.53 -17.59
CA ALA A 212 8.71 4.73 -17.23
C ALA A 212 8.59 5.63 -18.46
N TRP A 213 7.39 5.78 -19.04
CA TRP A 213 7.14 6.69 -20.15
C TRP A 213 6.95 8.11 -19.63
N VAL A 214 7.36 9.11 -20.42
CA VAL A 214 7.24 10.51 -20.05
C VAL A 214 6.52 11.33 -21.11
N TYR A 215 5.61 12.19 -20.65
CA TYR A 215 4.92 13.20 -21.45
C TYR A 215 5.21 14.59 -20.89
N ARG A 216 5.18 15.60 -21.76
CA ARG A 216 5.41 16.99 -21.41
C ARG A 216 4.18 17.83 -21.69
N SER A 217 3.87 18.76 -20.79
CA SER A 217 2.80 19.75 -20.95
C SER A 217 3.25 21.12 -20.41
N THR A 218 2.61 22.19 -20.88
CA THR A 218 2.76 23.55 -20.32
C THR A 218 1.55 24.02 -19.54
N ASP A 219 0.40 23.33 -19.65
CA ASP A 219 -0.91 23.79 -19.17
C ASP A 219 -1.74 22.71 -18.45
N LEU A 220 -1.21 21.50 -18.30
CA LEU A 220 -1.89 20.32 -17.75
C LEU A 220 -3.02 19.76 -18.63
N GLU A 221 -3.26 20.32 -19.82
CA GLU A 221 -4.34 19.93 -20.72
C GLU A 221 -3.81 19.20 -21.95
N GLU A 222 -2.85 19.81 -22.65
CA GLU A 222 -2.22 19.22 -23.83
C GLU A 222 -0.90 18.55 -23.45
N TRP A 223 -0.79 17.27 -23.80
CA TRP A 223 0.37 16.43 -23.47
C TRP A 223 1.00 15.88 -24.73
N THR A 224 2.33 16.03 -24.83
CA THR A 224 3.13 15.46 -25.93
C THR A 224 4.02 14.36 -25.38
N TYR A 225 4.01 13.19 -26.02
CA TYR A 225 4.95 12.11 -25.68
C TYR A 225 6.39 12.58 -25.90
N HIS A 226 7.22 12.48 -24.86
CA HIS A 226 8.60 12.95 -24.87
C HIS A 226 9.61 11.81 -24.97
N GLY A 227 9.27 10.63 -24.46
CA GLY A 227 10.14 9.45 -24.54
C GLY A 227 9.99 8.52 -23.35
N LEU A 228 11.06 7.78 -23.07
CA LEU A 228 11.21 7.00 -21.85
C LEU A 228 12.05 7.81 -20.86
N LEU A 229 11.53 7.99 -19.64
CA LEU A 229 12.25 8.60 -18.53
C LEU A 229 13.51 7.79 -18.21
N THR A 230 13.32 6.47 -18.06
CA THR A 230 14.36 5.46 -17.89
C THR A 230 13.73 4.08 -18.11
N THR A 231 14.58 3.06 -18.25
CA THR A 231 14.19 1.64 -18.35
C THR A 231 15.13 0.78 -17.54
N ARG A 232 14.71 -0.45 -17.21
CA ARG A 232 15.62 -1.45 -16.65
C ARG A 232 15.20 -2.86 -17.07
N HIS A 233 16.09 -3.61 -17.70
CA HIS A 233 15.86 -4.99 -18.09
C HIS A 233 16.03 -5.92 -16.88
N THR A 234 15.24 -6.99 -16.81
CA THR A 234 15.29 -7.97 -15.71
C THR A 234 16.65 -8.67 -15.51
N THR A 235 17.52 -8.65 -16.52
CA THR A 235 18.88 -9.20 -16.47
C THR A 235 19.92 -8.23 -15.91
N GLU A 236 19.56 -6.98 -15.64
CA GLU A 236 20.47 -6.02 -15.01
C GLU A 236 20.65 -6.35 -13.53
N THR A 237 21.90 -6.60 -13.14
CA THR A 237 22.27 -7.07 -11.80
C THR A 237 22.98 -6.00 -10.96
N ASP A 238 23.21 -4.80 -11.51
CA ASP A 238 23.76 -3.69 -10.74
C ASP A 238 22.66 -3.01 -9.91
N GLY A 239 22.81 -3.03 -8.59
CA GLY A 239 21.79 -2.58 -7.65
C GLY A 239 20.62 -3.54 -7.47
N GLU A 240 19.55 -3.06 -6.85
CA GLU A 240 18.36 -3.86 -6.55
C GLU A 240 17.61 -4.26 -7.83
N TRP A 241 17.10 -5.49 -7.85
CA TRP A 241 16.22 -5.96 -8.91
C TRP A 241 14.86 -5.27 -8.84
N SER A 242 14.35 -4.82 -9.99
CA SER A 242 13.22 -3.88 -10.05
C SER A 242 12.00 -4.41 -10.80
N GLY A 243 11.93 -5.71 -11.09
CA GLY A 243 10.84 -6.30 -11.87
C GLY A 243 10.91 -6.05 -13.39
N PRO A 244 10.09 -6.77 -14.18
CA PRO A 244 9.82 -6.49 -15.59
C PRO A 244 8.81 -5.37 -15.82
N VAL A 245 8.11 -4.94 -14.76
CA VAL A 245 7.12 -3.86 -14.79
C VAL A 245 7.32 -2.96 -13.58
N TRP A 246 7.19 -1.66 -13.81
CA TRP A 246 7.08 -0.66 -12.77
C TRP A 246 5.66 -0.14 -12.64
N GLU A 247 5.10 -0.25 -11.43
CA GLU A 247 3.85 0.41 -11.05
C GLU A 247 4.14 1.64 -10.18
N CYS A 248 3.17 2.55 -10.10
CA CYS A 248 3.20 3.71 -9.21
C CYS A 248 4.53 4.50 -9.22
N PRO A 249 5.04 4.95 -10.38
CA PRO A 249 6.24 5.78 -10.43
C PRO A 249 6.03 7.06 -9.60
N GLN A 250 7.03 7.48 -8.81
CA GLN A 250 7.04 8.78 -8.14
C GLN A 250 8.41 9.42 -8.37
N LEU A 251 8.43 10.59 -8.99
CA LEU A 251 9.66 11.35 -9.29
C LEU A 251 9.62 12.70 -8.57
N PHE A 252 10.57 12.96 -7.68
CA PHE A 252 10.59 14.18 -6.88
C PHE A 252 12.01 14.62 -6.49
N PRO A 253 12.24 15.93 -6.29
CA PRO A 253 13.50 16.41 -5.74
C PRO A 253 13.57 16.17 -4.22
N LEU A 254 14.77 15.85 -3.74
CA LEU A 254 15.10 15.67 -2.32
C LEU A 254 16.59 15.97 -2.08
N ASP A 255 16.90 16.83 -1.11
CA ASP A 255 18.27 17.12 -0.64
C ASP A 255 19.29 17.40 -1.77
N GLY A 256 18.86 18.13 -2.81
CA GLY A 256 19.70 18.51 -3.96
C GLY A 256 19.89 17.42 -5.02
N SER A 257 19.24 16.27 -4.90
CA SER A 257 19.15 15.21 -5.92
C SER A 257 17.70 15.00 -6.37
N TRP A 258 17.52 14.17 -7.39
CA TRP A 258 16.21 13.61 -7.75
C TRP A 258 16.11 12.17 -7.26
N VAL A 259 14.91 11.79 -6.83
CA VAL A 259 14.56 10.43 -6.41
C VAL A 259 13.44 9.93 -7.29
N LEU A 260 13.62 8.73 -7.85
CA LEU A 260 12.59 7.96 -8.52
C LEU A 260 12.26 6.74 -7.66
N THR A 261 11.02 6.63 -7.15
CA THR A 261 10.54 5.43 -6.45
C THR A 261 9.48 4.73 -7.30
N LEU A 262 9.49 3.40 -7.32
CA LEU A 262 8.59 2.58 -8.13
C LEU A 262 8.20 1.32 -7.33
N SER A 263 7.08 0.70 -7.70
CA SER A 263 6.71 -0.62 -7.18
C SER A 263 7.05 -1.70 -8.21
N ALA A 264 7.93 -2.63 -7.83
CA ALA A 264 8.36 -3.72 -8.69
C ALA A 264 7.25 -4.77 -8.80
N TRP A 265 6.84 -5.06 -10.03
CA TRP A 265 5.74 -5.98 -10.32
C TRP A 265 6.17 -7.03 -11.34
N GLU A 266 5.83 -8.28 -11.06
CA GLU A 266 5.68 -9.34 -12.06
C GLU A 266 4.19 -9.66 -12.20
N PRO A 267 3.74 -10.21 -13.35
CA PRO A 267 2.34 -10.60 -13.52
C PRO A 267 1.78 -11.38 -12.33
N ASP A 268 0.74 -10.79 -11.71
CA ASP A 268 0.04 -11.28 -10.51
C ASP A 268 0.94 -11.44 -9.25
N HIS A 269 2.14 -10.85 -9.26
CA HIS A 269 3.11 -10.93 -8.18
C HIS A 269 3.70 -9.55 -7.83
N PRO A 270 3.00 -8.76 -7.00
CA PRO A 270 3.53 -7.52 -6.45
C PRO A 270 4.66 -7.79 -5.45
N HIS A 271 5.85 -7.25 -5.71
CA HIS A 271 7.03 -7.45 -4.87
C HIS A 271 7.15 -6.37 -3.79
N HIS A 272 8.02 -5.39 -4.03
CA HIS A 272 8.47 -4.38 -3.08
C HIS A 272 8.70 -3.04 -3.79
N ALA A 273 8.85 -1.97 -3.02
CA ALA A 273 9.20 -0.67 -3.55
C ALA A 273 10.72 -0.57 -3.72
N VAL A 274 11.14 -0.12 -4.90
CA VAL A 274 12.53 0.21 -5.25
C VAL A 274 12.67 1.71 -5.43
N TYR A 275 13.87 2.22 -5.25
CA TYR A 275 14.19 3.60 -5.56
C TYR A 275 15.55 3.74 -6.23
N ALA A 276 15.73 4.85 -6.91
CA ALA A 276 17.03 5.33 -7.35
C ALA A 276 17.19 6.81 -7.03
N VAL A 277 18.39 7.18 -6.59
CA VAL A 277 18.82 8.58 -6.51
C VAL A 277 19.60 8.92 -7.77
N GLY A 278 19.37 10.10 -8.33
CA GLY A 278 19.94 10.46 -9.62
C GLY A 278 19.66 11.90 -10.01
N ASP A 279 19.82 12.15 -11.31
CA ASP A 279 19.59 13.45 -11.92
C ASP A 279 18.41 13.35 -12.88
N PHE A 280 17.49 14.31 -12.79
CA PHE A 280 16.41 14.48 -13.76
C PHE A 280 16.64 15.75 -14.57
N ALA A 281 16.72 15.60 -15.89
CA ALA A 281 16.86 16.72 -16.81
C ALA A 281 16.21 16.37 -18.16
N ASP A 282 15.45 17.33 -18.70
CA ASP A 282 14.82 17.24 -20.04
C ASP A 282 14.10 15.91 -20.30
N GLY A 283 13.28 15.47 -19.32
CA GLY A 283 12.48 14.26 -19.45
C GLY A 283 13.27 12.95 -19.32
N SER A 284 14.55 12.97 -18.95
CA SER A 284 15.38 11.78 -18.71
C SER A 284 15.86 11.72 -17.27
N PHE A 285 15.82 10.53 -16.66
CA PHE A 285 16.35 10.28 -15.32
C PHE A 285 17.57 9.37 -15.40
N THR A 286 18.70 9.84 -14.88
CA THR A 286 19.93 9.06 -14.80
C THR A 286 20.13 8.57 -13.38
N ALA A 287 19.84 7.30 -13.14
CA ALA A 287 20.04 6.66 -11.85
C ALA A 287 21.55 6.52 -11.52
N ARG A 288 21.95 6.89 -10.31
CA ARG A 288 23.30 6.59 -9.78
C ARG A 288 23.37 5.18 -9.22
N ARG A 289 22.32 4.74 -8.53
CA ARG A 289 22.17 3.36 -8.02
C ARG A 289 20.70 3.03 -7.74
N TRP A 290 20.30 1.82 -8.08
CA TRP A 290 19.01 1.23 -7.69
C TRP A 290 19.12 0.52 -6.35
N SER A 291 18.19 0.77 -5.44
CA SER A 291 18.17 0.24 -4.08
C SER A 291 16.75 -0.15 -3.66
N ARG A 292 16.65 -1.11 -2.75
CA ARG A 292 15.38 -1.51 -2.14
C ARG A 292 14.96 -0.50 -1.08
N LEU A 293 13.67 -0.12 -1.08
CA LEU A 293 13.09 0.74 -0.05
C LEU A 293 12.36 -0.05 1.03
N THR A 294 11.46 -0.95 0.60
CA THR A 294 10.52 -1.61 1.51
C THR A 294 10.80 -3.10 1.68
N TYR A 295 10.65 -3.56 2.91
CA TYR A 295 10.87 -4.94 3.36
C TYR A 295 9.59 -5.50 4.00
N GLY A 296 9.56 -6.81 4.21
CA GLY A 296 8.34 -7.50 4.63
C GLY A 296 7.30 -7.62 3.51
N PRO A 297 6.14 -8.22 3.79
CA PRO A 297 5.13 -8.55 2.79
C PRO A 297 4.07 -7.46 2.61
N ALA A 298 3.92 -6.51 3.55
CA ALA A 298 2.75 -5.62 3.54
C ALA A 298 2.91 -4.48 2.54
N TYR A 299 4.07 -3.80 2.54
CA TYR A 299 4.28 -2.59 1.74
C TYR A 299 4.15 -2.79 0.24
N TYR A 300 3.46 -1.86 -0.42
CA TYR A 300 3.41 -1.71 -1.87
C TYR A 300 2.91 -0.30 -2.25
N ALA A 301 2.98 0.06 -3.54
CA ALA A 301 2.36 1.26 -4.13
C ALA A 301 2.60 2.56 -3.34
N GLY A 302 3.86 2.99 -3.24
CA GLY A 302 4.22 4.24 -2.55
C GLY A 302 3.76 5.49 -3.32
N SER A 303 3.25 6.48 -2.58
CA SER A 303 2.86 7.79 -3.09
C SER A 303 3.62 8.90 -2.38
N ALA A 304 4.28 9.76 -3.16
CA ALA A 304 5.05 10.88 -2.66
C ALA A 304 4.17 12.09 -2.41
N PHE A 305 4.45 12.81 -1.32
CA PHE A 305 3.73 14.04 -0.97
C PHE A 305 4.67 15.10 -0.41
N ALA A 306 4.19 16.34 -0.38
CA ALA A 306 4.79 17.41 0.42
C ALA A 306 3.86 17.70 1.60
N ASP A 307 4.42 17.75 2.81
CA ASP A 307 3.65 18.15 3.99
C ASP A 307 3.37 19.66 4.00
N ARG A 308 2.63 20.15 5.01
CA ARG A 308 2.31 21.57 5.14
C ARG A 308 3.53 22.50 5.26
N ASP A 309 4.69 21.96 5.64
CA ASP A 309 5.96 22.67 5.77
C ASP A 309 6.83 22.50 4.52
N GLY A 310 6.32 21.86 3.46
CA GLY A 310 7.02 21.59 2.21
C GLY A 310 8.03 20.45 2.28
N ARG A 311 8.06 19.68 3.36
CA ARG A 311 8.97 18.54 3.51
C ARG A 311 8.44 17.34 2.74
N ARG A 312 9.35 16.57 2.14
CA ARG A 312 8.99 15.42 1.31
C ARG A 312 8.67 14.19 2.17
N GLY A 313 7.58 13.52 1.84
CA GLY A 313 7.15 12.28 2.48
C GLY A 313 6.73 11.21 1.50
N LEU A 314 6.59 9.98 2.03
CA LEU A 314 5.97 8.85 1.34
C LEU A 314 4.85 8.26 2.21
N ILE A 315 3.82 7.74 1.58
CA ILE A 315 2.80 6.89 2.20
C ILE A 315 2.61 5.67 1.29
N HIS A 316 2.41 4.49 1.87
CA HIS A 316 2.33 3.24 1.10
C HIS A 316 1.04 2.50 1.39
N TRP A 317 0.62 1.65 0.47
CA TRP A 317 -0.37 0.62 0.76
C TRP A 317 0.24 -0.48 1.63
N MET A 318 -0.49 -0.89 2.66
CA MET A 318 -0.23 -2.07 3.48
C MET A 318 -1.23 -3.18 3.15
N ARG A 319 -0.72 -4.22 2.51
CA ARG A 319 -1.41 -5.47 2.18
C ARG A 319 -1.61 -6.35 3.41
N GLN A 320 -2.54 -7.30 3.31
CA GLN A 320 -2.78 -8.34 4.33
C GLN A 320 -3.31 -7.80 5.68
N VAL A 321 -3.74 -6.54 5.71
CA VAL A 321 -4.34 -5.91 6.89
C VAL A 321 -5.87 -5.96 6.77
N GLY A 322 -6.55 -6.44 7.81
CA GLY A 322 -8.00 -6.64 7.78
C GLY A 322 -8.42 -7.79 6.86
N GLY A 323 -9.69 -7.82 6.49
CA GLY A 323 -10.28 -8.87 5.67
C GLY A 323 -11.81 -8.92 5.75
N ALA A 324 -12.36 -9.98 5.15
CA ALA A 324 -13.80 -10.20 5.10
C ALA A 324 -14.44 -10.32 6.49
N ALA A 325 -13.71 -10.80 7.50
CA ALA A 325 -14.21 -10.95 8.87
C ALA A 325 -14.41 -9.58 9.55
N GLU A 326 -13.59 -8.60 9.20
CA GLU A 326 -13.64 -7.24 9.72
C GLU A 326 -14.56 -6.34 8.91
N GLY A 327 -14.91 -6.73 7.67
CA GLY A 327 -15.73 -5.96 6.74
C GLY A 327 -14.97 -4.82 6.04
N TRP A 328 -13.66 -4.78 6.22
CA TRP A 328 -12.74 -3.86 5.56
C TRP A 328 -11.38 -4.54 5.36
N ALA A 329 -10.65 -4.16 4.31
CA ALA A 329 -9.36 -4.75 3.97
C ALA A 329 -8.42 -3.72 3.34
N GLY A 330 -7.13 -3.88 3.62
CA GLY A 330 -6.09 -2.91 3.29
C GLY A 330 -6.01 -1.76 4.31
N ALA A 331 -4.81 -1.22 4.45
CA ALA A 331 -4.55 0.01 5.19
C ALA A 331 -3.49 0.82 4.46
N HIS A 332 -3.25 2.06 4.87
CA HIS A 332 -2.05 2.79 4.50
C HIS A 332 -1.07 2.83 5.65
N SER A 333 0.21 2.86 5.30
CA SER A 333 1.26 3.09 6.27
C SER A 333 1.05 4.41 6.98
N VAL A 334 1.69 4.58 8.13
CA VAL A 334 1.89 5.93 8.63
C VAL A 334 2.64 6.76 7.59
N PRO A 335 2.39 8.09 7.51
CA PRO A 335 3.18 8.96 6.65
C PRO A 335 4.65 8.91 7.08
N HIS A 336 5.55 8.76 6.12
CA HIS A 336 6.99 8.80 6.32
C HIS A 336 7.52 10.17 5.94
N LEU A 337 8.54 10.64 6.66
CA LEU A 337 9.37 11.78 6.28
C LEU A 337 10.66 11.27 5.64
N LEU A 338 11.10 11.90 4.55
CA LEU A 338 12.26 11.48 3.78
C LEU A 338 13.46 12.39 3.99
N ARG A 339 14.65 11.80 3.90
CA ARG A 339 15.93 12.49 3.78
C ARG A 339 16.95 11.61 3.06
N LEU A 340 17.99 12.21 2.51
CA LEU A 340 19.12 11.48 1.93
C LEU A 340 20.32 11.44 2.88
N GLU A 341 20.89 10.25 3.07
CA GLU A 341 22.23 10.04 3.60
C GLU A 341 23.15 9.55 2.47
N GLY A 342 23.75 10.49 1.74
CA GLY A 342 24.38 10.17 0.47
C GLY A 342 23.33 9.71 -0.54
N ASP A 343 23.41 8.46 -0.98
CA ASP A 343 22.44 7.86 -1.92
C ASP A 343 21.45 6.91 -1.24
N ALA A 344 21.46 6.88 0.09
CA ALA A 344 20.49 6.14 0.88
C ALA A 344 19.26 7.03 1.16
N LEU A 345 18.09 6.58 0.71
CA LEU A 345 16.80 7.17 1.09
C LEU A 345 16.40 6.65 2.46
N VAL A 346 16.42 7.54 3.46
CA VAL A 346 16.02 7.22 4.83
C VAL A 346 14.58 7.68 5.05
N CYS A 347 13.76 6.76 5.57
CA CYS A 347 12.37 7.00 5.95
C CYS A 347 12.23 6.94 7.47
N GLU A 348 11.61 7.96 8.05
CA GLU A 348 11.25 8.00 9.47
C GLU A 348 9.75 8.26 9.61
N PRO A 349 9.07 7.80 10.67
CA PRO A 349 7.67 8.19 10.89
C PRO A 349 7.55 9.71 10.95
N HIS A 350 6.57 10.25 10.24
CA HIS A 350 6.31 11.69 10.23
C HIS A 350 6.07 12.19 11.66
N PRO A 351 6.54 13.40 12.04
CA PRO A 351 6.37 13.94 13.39
C PRO A 351 4.92 13.98 13.90
N ALA A 352 3.94 14.01 13.00
CA ALA A 352 2.54 13.94 13.39
C ALA A 352 2.12 12.60 14.01
N VAL A 353 2.72 11.49 13.58
CA VAL A 353 2.56 10.17 14.21
C VAL A 353 3.10 10.22 15.65
N LEU A 354 4.23 10.89 15.84
CA LEU A 354 4.84 11.06 17.17
C LEU A 354 4.01 12.00 18.05
N ALA A 355 3.32 12.97 17.45
CA ALA A 355 2.40 13.86 18.15
C ALA A 355 1.13 13.13 18.65
N ALA A 356 0.80 11.98 18.07
CA ALA A 356 -0.28 11.09 18.53
C ALA A 356 0.12 10.20 19.73
N ARG A 357 1.30 10.42 20.33
CA ARG A 357 1.67 9.77 21.59
C ARG A 357 0.80 10.31 22.72
N THR A 358 0.08 9.42 23.40
CA THR A 358 -0.80 9.76 24.53
C THR A 358 -0.09 9.70 25.88
N GLY A 359 1.11 9.13 25.94
CA GLY A 359 1.97 9.13 27.11
C GLY A 359 3.15 8.17 27.00
N SER A 360 4.19 8.42 27.81
CA SER A 360 5.30 7.48 27.95
C SER A 360 4.92 6.36 28.91
N LEU A 361 5.19 5.12 28.51
CA LEU A 361 5.06 3.93 29.35
C LEU A 361 6.36 3.60 30.10
N GLY A 362 7.45 4.32 29.80
CA GLY A 362 8.77 4.15 30.40
C GLY A 362 9.77 3.47 29.47
N VAL A 363 10.81 2.89 30.07
CA VAL A 363 11.88 2.18 29.35
C VAL A 363 11.84 0.70 29.74
N ALA A 364 11.67 -0.17 28.75
CA ALA A 364 11.80 -1.61 28.88
C ALA A 364 13.28 -2.00 28.83
N THR A 365 13.70 -2.86 29.74
CA THR A 365 15.05 -3.42 29.83
C THR A 365 14.96 -4.93 30.08
N PRO A 366 16.06 -5.69 29.94
CA PRO A 366 16.07 -7.11 30.27
C PRO A 366 15.49 -7.39 31.66
N GLY A 367 14.41 -8.19 31.72
CA GLY A 367 13.70 -8.53 32.96
C GLY A 367 12.66 -7.49 33.44
N GLN A 368 12.46 -6.39 32.72
CA GLN A 368 11.47 -5.36 33.00
C GLN A 368 10.59 -5.10 31.77
N ASP A 369 9.49 -5.84 31.67
CA ASP A 369 8.49 -5.66 30.63
C ASP A 369 7.57 -4.48 30.92
N LEU A 370 7.07 -3.84 29.86
CA LEU A 370 6.06 -2.79 29.96
C LEU A 370 4.73 -3.27 29.37
N ALA A 371 3.63 -2.98 30.05
CA ALA A 371 2.29 -3.25 29.54
C ALA A 371 1.63 -1.95 29.06
N ALA A 372 1.07 -1.98 27.86
CA ALA A 372 0.25 -0.93 27.28
C ALA A 372 -1.21 -1.40 27.28
N ALA A 373 -2.11 -0.57 27.84
CA ALA A 373 -3.55 -0.77 27.72
C ALA A 373 -4.11 -0.32 26.36
N SER A 374 -3.25 0.19 25.46
CA SER A 374 -3.59 0.56 24.09
C SER A 374 -3.29 -0.60 23.13
N SER A 375 -4.03 -0.65 22.03
CA SER A 375 -3.73 -1.50 20.87
C SER A 375 -2.62 -0.93 19.99
N ALA A 376 -2.07 0.24 20.33
CA ALA A 376 -1.06 0.92 19.55
C ALA A 376 0.09 1.48 20.40
N VAL A 377 1.32 1.28 19.95
CA VAL A 377 2.56 1.75 20.59
C VAL A 377 3.59 2.21 19.57
N ASP A 378 4.38 3.21 19.97
CA ASP A 378 5.63 3.60 19.32
C ASP A 378 6.79 3.23 20.24
N VAL A 379 7.70 2.39 19.72
CA VAL A 379 8.83 1.85 20.44
C VAL A 379 10.11 2.33 19.78
N VAL A 380 11.00 2.95 20.54
CA VAL A 380 12.37 3.27 20.09
C VAL A 380 13.32 2.31 20.79
N TRP A 381 13.81 1.32 20.05
CA TRP A 381 14.68 0.26 20.56
C TRP A 381 16.13 0.51 20.20
N GLU A 382 17.00 0.49 21.20
CA GLU A 382 18.46 0.56 21.07
C GLU A 382 19.04 -0.84 21.35
N PRO A 383 19.18 -1.70 20.32
CA PRO A 383 19.76 -3.04 20.49
C PRO A 383 21.26 -2.99 20.77
N GLU A 384 21.72 -3.78 21.74
CA GLU A 384 23.15 -4.01 22.05
C GLU A 384 23.51 -5.48 21.85
N GLY A 385 24.54 -5.74 21.03
CA GLY A 385 24.91 -7.09 20.61
C GLY A 385 23.73 -7.83 19.97
N SER A 386 23.67 -9.15 20.16
CA SER A 386 22.47 -9.92 19.80
C SER A 386 21.41 -9.71 20.87
N SER A 387 20.33 -9.02 20.49
CA SER A 387 19.21 -8.71 21.37
C SER A 387 17.88 -8.90 20.65
N THR A 388 16.82 -9.04 21.43
CA THR A 388 15.48 -9.29 20.93
C THR A 388 14.48 -8.33 21.56
N LEU A 389 13.62 -7.74 20.75
CA LEU A 389 12.43 -6.99 21.16
C LEU A 389 11.18 -7.84 20.87
N ARG A 390 10.28 -7.94 21.84
CA ARG A 390 8.96 -8.56 21.65
C ARG A 390 7.87 -7.52 21.88
N VAL A 391 6.94 -7.42 20.93
CA VAL A 391 5.75 -6.54 21.02
C VAL A 391 4.51 -7.36 20.67
N GLY A 392 3.56 -7.52 21.62
CA GLY A 392 2.33 -8.31 21.41
C GLY A 392 1.49 -8.50 22.69
N PRO A 393 0.43 -9.34 22.71
CA PRO A 393 -0.60 -9.42 23.77
C PRO A 393 -0.17 -9.83 25.20
N GLY A 394 1.12 -9.98 25.50
CA GLY A 394 1.62 -10.13 26.87
C GLY A 394 1.76 -11.55 27.42
N SER A 395 1.13 -12.56 26.81
CA SER A 395 1.51 -13.96 26.93
C SER A 395 1.65 -14.57 25.54
N PRO A 396 2.75 -15.26 25.20
CA PRO A 396 2.76 -16.08 23.99
C PRO A 396 1.63 -17.10 24.14
N ALA A 397 0.76 -17.23 23.13
CA ALA A 397 -0.25 -18.27 23.19
C ALA A 397 0.45 -19.64 23.27
N PRO A 398 -0.15 -20.67 23.90
CA PRO A 398 0.47 -22.00 24.10
C PRO A 398 0.97 -22.69 22.82
N ASP A 399 0.49 -22.21 21.68
CA ASP A 399 0.73 -22.59 20.29
C ASP A 399 1.67 -21.61 19.54
N GLY A 400 2.30 -20.66 20.23
CA GLY A 400 3.17 -19.65 19.62
C GLY A 400 2.41 -18.46 19.06
N GLY A 401 1.26 -18.13 19.66
CA GLY A 401 0.37 -17.03 19.23
C GLY A 401 1.11 -15.77 18.84
N GLU A 402 0.67 -15.22 17.73
CA GLU A 402 1.30 -14.22 16.90
C GLU A 402 1.69 -12.95 17.69
N VAL A 403 3.01 -12.77 17.78
CA VAL A 403 3.72 -11.63 18.40
C VAL A 403 4.72 -11.15 17.37
N VAL A 404 5.00 -9.84 17.33
CA VAL A 404 6.16 -9.33 16.59
C VAL A 404 7.39 -9.53 17.45
N VAL A 405 8.30 -10.40 17.00
CA VAL A 405 9.61 -10.58 17.62
C VAL A 405 10.65 -10.03 16.65
N LEU A 406 11.40 -9.02 17.09
CA LEU A 406 12.52 -8.47 16.35
C LEU A 406 13.81 -8.95 16.97
N GLU A 407 14.67 -9.56 16.15
CA GLU A 407 16.06 -9.84 16.50
C GLU A 407 16.95 -8.83 15.77
N ALA A 408 17.96 -8.31 16.45
CA ALA A 408 18.93 -7.41 15.83
C ALA A 408 20.35 -7.84 16.16
N ASP A 409 21.21 -7.76 15.16
CA ASP A 409 22.67 -7.81 15.28
C ASP A 409 23.28 -6.53 14.68
N ASP A 410 24.59 -6.47 14.48
CA ASP A 410 25.25 -5.26 13.96
C ASP A 410 24.90 -4.92 12.50
N THR A 411 24.23 -5.82 11.79
CA THR A 411 24.00 -5.75 10.34
C THR A 411 22.52 -5.79 9.95
N LEU A 412 21.72 -6.59 10.65
CA LEU A 412 20.35 -6.90 10.26
C LEU A 412 19.37 -6.69 11.41
N VAL A 413 18.12 -6.41 11.01
CA VAL A 413 16.93 -6.60 11.84
C VAL A 413 16.11 -7.71 11.20
N VAL A 414 15.73 -8.69 12.01
CA VAL A 414 14.91 -9.84 11.61
C VAL A 414 13.58 -9.76 12.32
N ALA A 415 12.48 -9.66 11.58
CA ALA A 415 11.13 -9.70 12.13
C ALA A 415 10.52 -11.10 12.00
N HIS A 416 9.94 -11.57 13.10
CA HIS A 416 9.15 -12.80 13.15
C HIS A 416 7.71 -12.47 13.52
N VAL A 417 6.77 -13.02 12.74
CA VAL A 417 5.34 -13.00 13.05
C VAL A 417 4.84 -14.44 12.91
N GLY A 418 4.58 -15.09 14.04
CA GLY A 418 4.33 -16.53 14.08
C GLY A 418 5.50 -17.32 13.49
N ALA A 419 5.25 -18.13 12.46
CA ALA A 419 6.28 -18.91 11.75
C ALA A 419 6.95 -18.14 10.60
N GLN A 420 6.46 -16.96 10.25
CA GLN A 420 7.00 -16.16 9.16
C GLN A 420 8.19 -15.32 9.62
N ARG A 421 9.12 -15.06 8.70
CA ARG A 421 10.39 -14.39 8.97
C ARG A 421 10.80 -13.49 7.81
N TRP A 422 11.19 -12.25 8.11
CA TRP A 422 11.73 -11.30 7.14
C TRP A 422 12.95 -10.59 7.71
N GLU A 423 13.86 -10.18 6.82
CA GLU A 423 15.08 -9.48 7.19
C GLU A 423 15.12 -8.11 6.49
N MET A 424 15.74 -7.13 7.14
CA MET A 424 16.13 -5.87 6.52
C MET A 424 17.47 -5.39 7.09
N PRO A 425 18.20 -4.52 6.36
CA PRO A 425 19.40 -3.89 6.89
C PRO A 425 19.09 -3.08 8.15
N ARG A 426 19.93 -3.20 9.19
CA ARG A 426 19.78 -2.42 10.43
C ARG A 426 20.20 -0.97 10.28
N GLY A 427 21.25 -0.71 9.50
CA GLY A 427 21.90 0.60 9.46
C GLY A 427 22.43 1.05 10.83
N ALA A 428 22.70 2.35 10.96
CA ALA A 428 23.13 2.97 12.21
C ALA A 428 21.94 3.48 13.04
N GLY A 429 22.11 3.49 14.37
CA GLY A 429 21.14 4.08 15.30
C GLY A 429 20.09 3.11 15.85
N PRO A 430 19.01 3.65 16.45
CA PRO A 430 17.94 2.85 17.01
C PRO A 430 17.04 2.25 15.92
N VAL A 431 16.38 1.14 16.27
CA VAL A 431 15.28 0.55 15.51
C VAL A 431 13.97 1.10 16.08
N ARG A 432 13.13 1.72 15.26
CA ARG A 432 11.81 2.19 15.71
C ARG A 432 10.73 1.23 15.24
N VAL A 433 9.74 0.97 16.08
CA VAL A 433 8.58 0.12 15.78
C VAL A 433 7.31 0.89 16.05
N VAL A 434 6.44 0.97 15.06
CA VAL A 434 5.06 1.46 15.22
C VAL A 434 4.16 0.25 15.05
N LEU A 435 3.56 -0.20 16.15
CA LEU A 435 2.53 -1.24 16.12
C LEU A 435 1.19 -0.60 16.39
N ASP A 436 0.19 -0.86 15.57
CA ASP A 436 -1.12 -0.21 15.65
C ASP A 436 -2.25 -1.16 15.21
N GLY A 437 -2.86 -1.82 16.19
CA GLY A 437 -3.87 -2.83 15.93
C GLY A 437 -3.31 -3.94 15.03
N PRO A 438 -3.81 -4.11 13.79
CA PRO A 438 -3.36 -5.15 12.86
C PRO A 438 -2.13 -4.79 12.03
N THR A 439 -1.47 -3.65 12.26
CA THR A 439 -0.27 -3.23 11.50
C THR A 439 0.97 -3.17 12.39
N CYS A 440 2.12 -3.46 11.80
CA CYS A 440 3.41 -3.19 12.40
C CYS A 440 4.41 -2.70 11.34
N GLU A 441 5.00 -1.55 11.60
CA GLU A 441 6.05 -0.95 10.79
C GLU A 441 7.35 -0.88 11.60
N VAL A 442 8.46 -1.30 11.00
CA VAL A 442 9.80 -1.25 11.58
C VAL A 442 10.67 -0.33 10.73
N PHE A 443 11.31 0.65 11.38
CA PHE A 443 12.11 1.69 10.75
C PHE A 443 13.56 1.58 11.16
N THR A 444 14.43 1.68 10.17
CA THR A 444 15.88 1.78 10.33
C THR A 444 16.43 2.81 9.34
N THR A 445 17.69 3.19 9.49
CA THR A 445 18.39 3.97 8.46
C THR A 445 18.69 3.15 7.20
N GLY A 446 18.52 1.83 7.23
CA GLY A 446 18.73 0.93 6.09
C GLY A 446 17.48 0.61 5.26
N GLY A 447 16.29 0.97 5.74
CA GLY A 447 15.02 0.70 5.07
C GLY A 447 13.84 0.61 6.05
N VAL A 448 12.65 0.36 5.49
CA VAL A 448 11.41 0.21 6.25
C VAL A 448 10.76 -1.13 6.00
N MET A 449 10.26 -1.79 7.04
CA MET A 449 9.57 -3.07 6.96
C MET A 449 8.13 -2.94 7.41
N GLY A 450 7.20 -3.52 6.66
CA GLY A 450 5.77 -3.51 6.98
C GLY A 450 5.26 -4.94 7.03
N VAL A 451 4.63 -5.29 8.15
CA VAL A 451 4.01 -6.61 8.37
C VAL A 451 2.59 -6.43 8.90
N ALA A 452 1.67 -7.26 8.41
CA ALA A 452 0.37 -7.41 9.06
C ALA A 452 0.54 -8.30 10.30
N VAL A 453 -0.14 -7.94 11.37
CA VAL A 453 -0.10 -8.65 12.65
C VAL A 453 -1.52 -8.81 13.16
N PRO A 454 -1.80 -9.75 14.06
CA PRO A 454 -3.12 -9.80 14.67
C PRO A 454 -3.32 -8.67 15.64
N ALA A 455 -4.50 -8.09 15.58
CA ALA A 455 -4.85 -7.00 16.45
C ALA A 455 -5.09 -7.50 17.90
N SER A 456 -4.55 -6.76 18.86
CA SER A 456 -4.76 -7.02 20.28
C SER A 456 -5.24 -5.76 20.98
N ALA A 457 -6.17 -5.90 21.92
CA ALA A 457 -6.68 -4.78 22.72
C ALA A 457 -5.66 -4.22 23.73
N GLY A 458 -4.58 -4.96 24.00
CA GLY A 458 -3.48 -4.51 24.86
C GLY A 458 -2.16 -5.14 24.43
N LEU A 459 -1.06 -4.48 24.76
CA LEU A 459 0.27 -4.89 24.31
C LEU A 459 1.23 -5.01 25.49
N ARG A 460 2.27 -5.80 25.30
CA ARG A 460 3.44 -5.91 26.16
C ARG A 460 4.67 -5.75 25.32
N VAL A 461 5.59 -4.92 25.82
CA VAL A 461 6.92 -4.72 25.26
C VAL A 461 7.95 -5.35 26.19
N ALA A 462 8.74 -6.27 25.66
CA ALA A 462 9.78 -6.96 26.40
C ALA A 462 11.09 -6.95 25.61
N VAL A 463 12.20 -6.68 26.31
CA VAL A 463 13.56 -6.75 25.73
C VAL A 463 14.29 -7.93 26.36
N THR A 464 14.96 -8.74 25.56
CA THR A 464 15.85 -9.81 26.03
C THR A 464 17.22 -9.69 25.36
N GLY A 465 18.30 -10.04 26.07
CA GLY A 465 19.68 -9.77 25.61
C GLY A 465 20.20 -8.45 26.18
N GLY A 466 21.00 -7.70 25.41
CA GLY A 466 21.41 -6.33 25.75
C GLY A 466 20.42 -5.27 25.27
N GLY A 467 20.65 -3.99 25.63
CA GLY A 467 19.90 -2.85 25.12
C GLY A 467 18.66 -2.43 25.92
N ARG A 468 17.93 -1.45 25.39
CA ARG A 468 16.74 -0.84 26.02
C ARG A 468 15.73 -0.36 24.98
N ALA A 469 14.46 -0.28 25.35
CA ALA A 469 13.40 0.23 24.48
C ALA A 469 12.56 1.29 25.20
N GLU A 470 12.51 2.51 24.65
CA GLU A 470 11.61 3.55 25.10
C GLU A 470 10.23 3.32 24.47
N VAL A 471 9.17 3.29 25.29
CA VAL A 471 7.83 2.91 24.83
C VAL A 471 6.85 4.04 25.10
N HIS A 472 6.07 4.37 24.08
CA HIS A 472 4.98 5.34 24.15
C HIS A 472 3.67 4.69 23.68
N ALA A 473 2.57 4.98 24.38
CA ALA A 473 1.25 4.64 23.89
C ALA A 473 0.85 5.61 22.76
N LEU A 474 0.19 5.10 21.73
CA LEU A 474 -0.44 5.89 20.67
C LEU A 474 -1.96 5.88 20.85
N GLY A 475 -2.63 6.94 20.39
CA GLY A 475 -4.09 6.98 20.30
C GLY A 475 -4.68 8.35 20.04
#